data_AF-A0A7W8KKZ1-F1
#
_entry.id   AF-A0A7W8KKZ1-F1
#
_cell.length_a   1.000
_cell.length_b   1.000
_cell.length_c   1.000
_cell.angle_alpha   90.00
_cell.angle_beta   90.00
_cell.angle_gamma   90.00
#
_symmetry.space_group_name_H-M   'P 1'
#
loop_
_entity.id
_entity.type
_entity.pdbx_description
1 polymer ?
#
loop_
_entity_poly.entity_id
_entity_poly.type
_entity_poly.pdbx_seq_one_letter_code
_entity_poly.pdbx_strand_id
1 'polypeptide(L)'
;MHQTVITAIQPGDSPQAVDITPEEVSTTSLDDRLRDAYASTSVQVQAEYAHILAKANDPVYLSEPGSLFALQVRVGEYSQKVQTIGVITHKVTGTAETLMRA
;
A
#
# COMPACT_ATOMS: atom_id res chain seq x y z
N MET A 1 39.05 35.40 -5.36
CA MET A 1 38.15 35.21 -4.21
C MET A 1 36.76 34.92 -4.73
N HIS A 2 36.29 33.68 -4.70
CA HIS A 2 34.86 33.32 -4.70
C HIS A 2 34.74 31.95 -4.05
N GLN A 3 34.33 31.96 -2.78
CA GLN A 3 34.01 30.78 -2.00
C GLN A 3 32.49 30.71 -1.93
N THR A 4 31.90 29.72 -2.59
CA THR A 4 30.48 29.39 -2.39
C THR A 4 30.46 28.14 -1.53
N VAL A 5 30.18 28.33 -0.24
CA VAL A 5 29.91 27.27 0.72
C VAL A 5 28.48 26.80 0.49
N ILE A 6 28.30 25.56 0.04
CA ILE A 6 26.99 24.91 -0.03
C ILE A 6 26.84 24.08 1.24
N THR A 7 26.26 24.69 2.29
CA THR A 7 25.85 23.98 3.50
C THR A 7 24.36 23.68 3.39
N ALA A 8 24.02 22.40 3.23
CA ALA A 8 22.89 21.74 3.89
C ALA A 8 22.77 20.29 3.36
N ILE A 9 23.52 19.36 3.95
CA ILE A 9 23.12 17.94 3.94
C ILE A 9 22.67 17.64 5.35
N GLN A 10 21.36 17.50 5.54
CA GLN A 10 20.78 17.04 6.80
C GLN A 10 21.12 15.54 6.93
N PRO A 11 21.83 15.11 7.99
CA PRO A 11 22.15 13.71 8.20
C PRO A 11 20.92 13.02 8.79
N GLY A 12 20.12 12.35 7.96
CA GLY A 12 18.97 11.60 8.46
C GLY A 12 18.08 10.96 7.40
N ASP A 13 18.04 11.49 6.17
CA ASP A 13 17.27 10.87 5.11
C ASP A 13 18.09 9.76 4.44
N SER A 14 17.79 8.52 4.82
CA SER A 14 18.24 7.36 4.06
C SER A 14 17.64 7.46 2.65
N PRO A 15 18.45 7.40 1.58
CA PRO A 15 17.93 7.51 0.22
C PRO A 15 16.94 6.36 -0.03
N GLN A 16 15.66 6.71 -0.14
CA GLN A 16 14.61 5.81 -0.60
C GLN A 16 14.83 5.61 -2.10
N ALA A 17 15.37 4.45 -2.49
CA ALA A 17 15.46 4.09 -3.89
C ALA A 17 14.05 3.83 -4.41
N VAL A 18 13.59 4.67 -5.33
CA VAL A 18 12.35 4.45 -6.09
C VAL A 18 12.75 3.78 -7.40
N ASP A 19 12.22 2.58 -7.65
CA ASP A 19 12.39 1.92 -8.94
C ASP A 19 11.64 2.71 -10.02
N ILE A 20 12.36 3.08 -11.08
CA ILE A 20 11.86 3.87 -12.22
C ILE A 20 11.88 3.06 -13.53
N THR A 21 12.06 1.75 -13.45
CA THR A 21 12.06 0.88 -14.62
C THR A 21 10.72 1.02 -15.36
N PRO A 22 10.73 1.35 -16.67
CA PRO A 22 9.49 1.48 -17.43
C PRO A 22 8.71 0.17 -17.41
N GLU A 23 7.42 0.22 -17.06
CA GLU A 23 6.52 -0.93 -17.21
C GLU A 23 6.29 -1.17 -18.72
N GLU A 24 6.98 -2.17 -19.27
CA GLU A 24 6.72 -2.68 -20.62
C GLU A 24 5.29 -3.25 -20.65
N VAL A 25 4.39 -2.62 -21.41
CA VAL A 25 3.01 -3.08 -21.56
C VAL A 25 3.00 -4.28 -22.52
N SER A 26 3.27 -5.47 -21.98
CA SER A 26 3.02 -6.72 -22.68
C SER A 26 1.52 -6.95 -22.84
N THR A 27 1.09 -7.49 -23.99
CA THR A 27 -0.27 -7.99 -24.18
C THR A 27 -0.48 -9.23 -23.31
N THR A 28 -0.73 -9.02 -22.03
CA THR A 28 -0.92 -10.04 -21.00
C THR A 28 -2.37 -10.50 -20.95
N SER A 29 -2.60 -11.80 -20.73
CA SER A 29 -3.93 -12.38 -20.60
C SER A 29 -4.69 -11.78 -19.40
N LEU A 30 -6.02 -11.87 -19.40
CA LEU A 30 -6.80 -11.41 -18.24
C LEU A 30 -6.49 -12.23 -16.97
N ASP A 31 -6.23 -13.53 -17.13
CA ASP A 31 -5.86 -14.42 -16.03
C ASP A 31 -4.54 -14.00 -15.38
N ASP A 32 -3.51 -13.76 -16.20
CA ASP A 32 -2.21 -13.28 -15.72
C ASP A 32 -2.35 -11.91 -15.03
N ARG A 33 -3.13 -10.98 -15.60
CA ARG A 33 -3.41 -9.68 -14.95
C ARG A 33 -4.09 -9.83 -13.60
N LEU A 34 -5.05 -10.75 -13.49
CA LEU A 34 -5.74 -11.02 -12.23
C LEU A 34 -4.79 -11.65 -11.21
N ARG A 35 -3.93 -12.58 -11.64
CA ARG A 35 -2.90 -13.21 -10.81
C ARG A 35 -1.91 -12.19 -10.27
N ASP A 36 -1.40 -11.33 -11.12
CA ASP A 36 -0.42 -10.29 -10.74
C ASP A 36 -1.06 -9.25 -9.81
N ALA A 37 -2.28 -8.80 -10.12
CA ALA A 37 -3.04 -7.89 -9.27
C ALA A 37 -3.32 -8.50 -7.89
N TYR A 38 -3.70 -9.78 -7.84
CA TYR A 38 -3.91 -10.50 -6.59
C TYR A 38 -2.61 -10.60 -5.79
N ALA A 39 -1.52 -11.10 -6.40
CA ALA A 39 -0.24 -11.26 -5.72
C ALA A 39 0.28 -9.93 -5.15
N SER A 40 0.25 -8.87 -5.95
CA SER A 40 0.66 -7.53 -5.52
C SER A 40 -0.22 -7.00 -4.38
N THR A 41 -1.55 -7.14 -4.52
CA THR A 41 -2.49 -6.68 -3.49
C THR A 41 -2.33 -7.45 -2.19
N SER A 42 -2.14 -8.77 -2.23
CA SER A 42 -1.92 -9.60 -1.05
C SER A 42 -0.66 -9.23 -0.30
N VAL A 43 0.45 -9.03 -1.01
CA VAL A 43 1.71 -8.57 -0.38
C VAL A 43 1.53 -7.21 0.25
N GLN A 44 0.87 -6.27 -0.45
CA GLN A 44 0.65 -4.92 0.06
C GLN A 44 -0.25 -4.89 1.29
N VAL A 45 -1.36 -5.65 1.29
CA VAL A 45 -2.28 -5.76 2.43
C VAL A 45 -1.57 -6.39 3.63
N GLN A 46 -0.78 -7.44 3.42
CA GLN A 46 -0.03 -8.09 4.49
C GLN A 46 1.05 -7.17 5.08
N ALA A 47 1.79 -6.46 4.23
CA ALA A 47 2.82 -5.51 4.67
C ALA A 47 2.20 -4.35 5.47
N GLU A 48 1.07 -3.81 5.01
CA GLU A 48 0.36 -2.75 5.72
C GLU A 48 -0.14 -3.21 7.09
N TYR A 49 -0.73 -4.41 7.16
CA TYR A 49 -1.16 -4.99 8.43
C TYR A 49 0.02 -5.18 9.39
N ALA A 50 1.14 -5.73 8.91
CA ALA A 50 2.34 -5.92 9.73
C ALA A 50 2.91 -4.57 10.22
N HIS A 51 2.91 -3.55 9.37
CA HIS A 51 3.35 -2.20 9.72
C HIS A 51 2.45 -1.56 10.80
N ILE A 52 1.12 -1.64 10.63
CA ILE A 52 0.15 -1.20 11.64
C ILE A 52 0.40 -1.91 12.96
N LEU A 53 0.57 -3.24 12.93
CA LEU A 53 0.80 -4.03 14.14
C LEU A 53 2.13 -3.70 14.81
N ALA A 54 3.19 -3.47 14.04
CA ALA A 54 4.48 -3.05 14.57
C ALA A 54 4.38 -1.70 15.28
N LYS A 55 3.70 -0.71 14.66
CA LYS A 55 3.47 0.62 15.25
C LYS A 55 2.55 0.58 16.47
N ALA A 56 1.54 -0.29 16.45
CA ALA A 56 0.66 -0.51 17.59
C ALA A 56 1.35 -1.17 18.78
N ASN A 57 2.48 -1.86 18.57
CA ASN A 57 3.26 -2.48 19.64
C ASN A 57 4.52 -1.68 20.01
N ASP A 58 4.78 -0.54 19.35
CA ASP A 58 5.95 0.30 19.60
C ASP A 58 5.64 1.35 20.67
N PRO A 59 6.10 1.18 21.92
CA PRO A 59 5.79 2.11 23.01
C PRO A 59 6.41 3.49 22.81
N VAL A 60 7.51 3.62 22.05
CA VAL A 60 8.14 4.90 21.76
C VAL A 60 7.25 5.69 20.81
N TYR A 61 6.83 5.07 19.71
CA TYR A 61 5.90 5.67 18.76
C TYR A 61 4.58 6.07 19.42
N LEU A 62 3.97 5.19 20.23
CA LEU A 62 2.69 5.49 20.88
C LEU A 62 2.73 6.62 21.91
N SER A 63 3.92 6.96 22.41
CA SER A 63 4.12 8.05 23.36
C SER A 63 4.27 9.41 22.67
N GLU A 64 4.45 9.45 21.35
CA GLU A 64 4.55 10.68 20.58
C GLU A 64 3.18 11.36 20.41
N PRO A 65 3.07 12.69 20.61
CA PRO A 65 1.82 13.40 20.36
C PRO A 65 1.34 13.22 18.92
N GLY A 66 0.08 12.80 18.74
CA GLY A 66 -0.56 12.65 17.44
C GLY A 66 -0.31 11.30 16.74
N SER A 67 0.61 10.46 17.24
CA SER A 67 0.91 9.15 16.65
C SER A 67 -0.26 8.17 16.69
N LEU A 68 -1.07 8.22 17.75
CA LEU A 68 -2.31 7.44 17.89
C LEU A 68 -3.34 7.81 16.84
N PHE A 69 -3.51 9.10 16.55
CA PHE A 69 -4.42 9.55 15.49
C PHE A 69 -3.92 9.11 14.12
N ALA A 70 -2.62 9.27 13.85
CA ALA A 70 -2.02 8.80 12.60
C ALA A 70 -2.16 7.28 12.43
N LEU A 71 -1.98 6.50 13.50
CA LEU A 71 -2.19 5.05 13.50
C LEU A 71 -3.67 4.71 13.23
N GLN A 72 -4.60 5.44 13.85
CA GLN A 72 -6.04 5.25 13.64
C GLN A 72 -6.47 5.54 12.20
N VAL A 73 -5.95 6.61 11.59
CA VAL A 73 -6.21 6.92 10.16
C VAL A 73 -5.74 5.77 9.28
N ARG A 74 -4.53 5.28 9.52
CA ARG A 74 -3.94 4.16 8.76
C ARG A 74 -4.73 2.86 8.91
N VAL A 75 -5.19 2.55 10.13
CA VAL A 75 -6.11 1.41 10.37
C VAL A 75 -7.42 1.59 9.58
N GLY A 76 -7.96 2.80 9.56
CA GLY A 76 -9.15 3.14 8.78
C GLY A 76 -8.97 2.91 7.29
N GLU A 77 -7.88 3.43 6.71
CA GLU A 77 -7.54 3.25 5.29
C GLU A 77 -7.36 1.78 4.93
N TYR A 78 -6.65 1.01 5.76
CA TYR A 78 -6.48 -0.43 5.60
C TYR A 78 -7.84 -1.15 5.58
N SER A 79 -8.69 -0.87 6.57
CA SER A 79 -10.01 -1.50 6.72
C SER A 79 -10.91 -1.20 5.53
N GLN A 80 -10.96 0.07 5.10
CA GLN A 80 -11.73 0.49 3.93
C GLN A 80 -11.26 -0.25 2.67
N LYS A 81 -9.95 -0.29 2.43
CA LYS A 81 -9.36 -0.96 1.25
C LYS A 81 -9.77 -2.42 1.17
N VAL A 82 -9.58 -3.18 2.26
CA VAL A 82 -9.90 -4.62 2.28
C VAL A 82 -11.39 -4.87 2.07
N GLN A 83 -12.26 -4.07 2.72
CA GLN A 83 -13.71 -4.19 2.54
C GLN A 83 -14.15 -3.88 1.11
N THR A 84 -13.62 -2.83 0.50
CA THR A 84 -13.95 -2.47 -0.89
C THR A 84 -13.57 -3.58 -1.85
N ILE A 85 -12.39 -4.19 -1.70
CA ILE A 85 -11.97 -5.34 -2.53
C ILE A 85 -12.96 -6.50 -2.36
N GLY A 86 -13.34 -6.83 -1.13
CA GLY A 86 -14.32 -7.87 -0.84
C GLY A 86 -15.69 -7.61 -1.47
N VAL A 87 -16.20 -6.37 -1.35
CA VAL A 87 -17.48 -5.96 -1.93
C VAL A 87 -17.46 -6.05 -3.45
N ILE A 88 -16.42 -5.52 -4.10
CA ILE A 88 -16.30 -5.58 -5.57
C ILE A 88 -16.23 -7.03 -6.03
N THR A 89 -15.39 -7.85 -5.39
CA THR A 89 -15.24 -9.28 -5.72
C THR A 89 -16.59 -10.00 -5.63
N HIS A 90 -17.32 -9.80 -4.53
CA HIS A 90 -18.63 -10.41 -4.34
C HIS A 90 -19.66 -9.94 -5.39
N LYS A 91 -19.64 -8.66 -5.77
CA LYS A 91 -20.52 -8.12 -6.81
C LYS A 91 -20.21 -8.70 -8.18
N VAL A 92 -18.93 -8.82 -8.55
CA VAL A 92 -18.51 -9.42 -9.83
C VAL A 92 -18.99 -10.87 -9.92
N THR A 93 -18.74 -11.68 -8.89
CA THR A 93 -19.19 -13.08 -8.87
C THR A 93 -20.72 -13.18 -8.93
N GLY A 94 -21.44 -12.36 -8.16
CA GLY A 94 -22.91 -12.35 -8.19
C GLY A 94 -23.49 -11.96 -9.55
N THR A 95 -22.85 -11.04 -10.28
CA THR A 95 -23.22 -10.71 -11.66
C THR A 95 -22.95 -11.89 -12.60
N ALA A 96 -21.80 -12.56 -12.47
CA ALA A 96 -21.49 -13.74 -13.28
C ALA A 96 -22.49 -14.88 -13.05
N GLU A 97 -22.84 -15.16 -11.79
CA GLU A 97 -23.87 -16.13 -11.42
C GLU A 97 -25.24 -15.77 -12.01
N THR A 98 -25.60 -14.48 -11.98
CA THR A 98 -26.86 -13.98 -12.56
C THR A 98 -26.91 -14.23 -14.06
N LEU A 99 -25.82 -13.92 -14.78
CA LEU A 99 -25.73 -14.13 -16.22
C LEU A 99 -25.74 -15.62 -16.61
N MET A 100 -25.14 -16.49 -15.79
CA MET A 100 -25.11 -17.93 -16.05
C MET A 100 -26.48 -18.60 -15.80
N ARG A 101 -27.32 -17.99 -14.98
CA ARG A 101 -28.64 -18.53 -14.60
C ARG A 101 -29.80 -17.95 -15.43
N ALA A 102 -29.55 -16.86 -16.16
CA ALA A 102 -30.47 -16.27 -17.13
C ALA A 102 -30.47 -17.07 -18.44
#